data_AF-A0A2P4Y3L9-F1
#
_entry.id   AF-A0A2P4Y3L9-F1
#
_cell.length_a   1.000
_cell.length_b   1.000
_cell.length_c   1.000
_cell.angle_alpha   90.00
_cell.angle_beta   90.00
_cell.angle_gamma   90.00
#
_symmetry.space_group_name_H-M   'P 1'
#
loop_
_entity.id
_entity.type
_entity.pdbx_description
1 polymer ?
#
loop_
_entity_poly.entity_id
_entity_poly.type
_entity_poly.pdbx_seq_one_letter_code
_entity_poly.pdbx_strand_id
1 'polypeptide(L)' 'MVLKIRHAAPAFTADAVVDGEFKTVSLSDYKGKYVVLFFYPMDFTFVCPTEIIAFSEKAAEFRKLG' A
#
# COMPACT_ATOMS: atom_id res chain seq x y z
N MET A 1 9.27 -15.20 12.45
CA MET A 1 10.17 -14.06 12.20
C MET A 1 9.29 -12.84 11.95
N VAL A 2 9.54 -11.72 12.63
CA VAL A 2 8.68 -10.51 12.55
C VAL A 2 9.48 -9.31 12.07
N LEU A 3 8.79 -8.32 11.49
CA LEU A 3 9.40 -7.06 11.08
C LEU A 3 9.97 -6.33 12.31
N LYS A 4 11.13 -5.69 12.13
CA LYS A 4 11.77 -4.88 13.17
C LYS A 4 11.59 -3.40 12.86
N ILE A 5 11.08 -2.66 13.83
CA ILE A 5 10.94 -1.19 13.72
C ILE A 5 12.35 -0.57 13.61
N ARG A 6 12.47 0.56 12.90
CA ARG A 6 13.73 1.28 12.62
C ARG A 6 14.76 0.51 11.78
N HIS A 7 14.34 -0.56 11.13
CA HIS A 7 15.15 -1.25 10.12
C HIS A 7 14.58 -0.94 8.73
N ALA A 8 15.39 -1.16 7.69
CA ALA A 8 14.91 -1.05 6.32
C ALA A 8 13.74 -2.02 6.10
N ALA A 9 12.66 -1.50 5.52
CA ALA A 9 11.53 -2.33 5.13
C ALA A 9 11.98 -3.36 4.06
N PRO A 10 11.48 -4.60 4.10
CA PRO A 10 11.83 -5.61 3.10
C PRO A 10 11.48 -5.13 1.70
N ALA A 11 12.39 -5.35 0.75
CA ALA A 11 12.12 -5.09 -0.65
C ALA A 11 11.00 -6.02 -1.15
N PHE A 12 10.11 -5.47 -1.97
CA PHE A 12 9.12 -6.24 -2.72
C PHE A 12 9.05 -5.69 -4.14
N THR A 13 8.66 -6.58 -5.06
CA THR A 13 8.19 -6.27 -6.40
C THR A 13 6.98 -7.15 -6.65
N ALA A 14 5.87 -6.56 -7.06
CA ALA A 14 4.61 -7.26 -7.29
C ALA A 14 3.80 -6.60 -8.41
N ASP A 15 2.92 -7.38 -9.03
CA ASP A 15 1.93 -6.83 -9.95
C ASP A 15 0.78 -6.22 -9.17
N ALA A 16 0.39 -5.00 -9.55
CA ALA A 16 -0.64 -4.21 -8.90
C ALA A 16 -1.62 -3.65 -9.93
N VAL A 17 -2.85 -3.37 -9.48
CA VAL A 17 -3.85 -2.66 -10.27
C VAL A 17 -3.81 -1.17 -9.90
N VAL A 18 -3.49 -0.31 -10.86
CA VAL A 18 -3.43 1.15 -10.68
C VAL A 18 -4.25 1.80 -11.78
N ASP A 19 -5.29 2.54 -11.40
CA ASP A 19 -6.23 3.18 -12.32
C ASP A 19 -6.87 2.21 -13.34
N GLY A 20 -7.07 0.95 -12.92
CA GLY A 20 -7.66 -0.11 -13.75
C GLY A 20 -6.68 -0.86 -14.65
N GLU A 21 -5.40 -0.51 -14.64
CA GLU A 21 -4.36 -1.17 -15.43
C GLU A 21 -3.40 -2.00 -14.55
N PHE A 22 -2.88 -3.09 -15.10
CA PHE A 22 -1.82 -3.87 -14.46
C PHE A 22 -0.47 -3.18 -14.62
N LYS A 23 0.22 -2.97 -13.50
CA LYS A 23 1.56 -2.38 -13.45
C LYS A 23 2.40 -3.16 -12.45
N THR A 24 3.68 -3.37 -12.79
CA THR A 24 4.65 -3.89 -11.82
C THR A 24 5.11 -2.75 -10.92
N VAL A 25 4.99 -2.94 -9.61
CA VAL A 25 5.32 -1.95 -8.58
C VAL A 25 6.37 -2.54 -7.64
N SER A 26 7.37 -1.73 -7.30
CA SER A 26 8.41 -2.07 -6.33
C SER A 26 8.44 -1.07 -5.17
N LEU A 27 8.90 -1.51 -4.01
CA LEU A 27 9.11 -0.59 -2.88
C LEU A 27 10.09 0.55 -3.23
N SER A 28 11.05 0.28 -4.11
CA SER A 28 12.03 1.27 -4.56
C SER A 28 11.42 2.44 -5.34
N ASP A 29 10.27 2.25 -5.98
CA ASP A 29 9.61 3.30 -6.78
C ASP A 29 9.08 4.45 -5.90
N TYR A 30 8.94 4.20 -4.60
CA TYR A 30 8.44 5.18 -3.63
C TYR A 30 9.56 5.82 -2.78
N LYS A 31 10.83 5.65 -3.15
CA LYS A 31 11.94 6.31 -2.44
C LYS A 31 11.74 7.82 -2.35
N GLY A 32 12.00 8.37 -1.16
CA GLY A 32 11.82 9.80 -0.88
C GLY A 32 10.39 10.20 -0.50
N LYS A 33 9.42 9.27 -0.53
CA LYS A 33 8.05 9.48 -0.06
C LYS A 33 7.77 8.61 1.16
N TYR A 34 6.83 9.04 1.99
CA TYR A 34 6.25 8.16 3.00
C TYR A 34 5.37 7.10 2.32
N VAL A 35 5.47 5.86 2.79
CA VAL A 35 4.70 4.72 2.28
C VAL A 35 3.90 4.10 3.39
N VAL A 36 2.57 4.05 3.20
CA VAL A 36 1.67 3.22 4.03
C VAL A 36 1.40 1.94 3.26
N LEU A 37 2.01 0.83 3.69
CA LEU A 37 1.77 -0.51 3.16
C LEU A 37 0.94 -1.29 4.18
N PHE A 38 -0.29 -1.65 3.80
CA PHE A 38 -1.19 -2.45 4.63
C PHE A 38 -1.56 -3.75 3.90
N PHE A 39 -1.80 -4.79 4.68
CA PHE A 39 -2.19 -6.11 4.18
C PHE A 39 -3.61 -6.40 4.64
N TYR A 40 -4.43 -6.94 3.76
CA TYR A 40 -5.76 -7.43 4.08
C TYR A 40 -5.85 -8.92 3.69
N PRO A 41 -6.67 -9.72 4.38
CA PRO A 41 -6.60 -11.19 4.30
C PRO A 41 -7.06 -11.77 2.96
N MET A 42 -8.15 -11.25 2.38
CA MET A 42 -8.73 -11.79 1.14
C MET A 42 -9.75 -10.83 0.53
N ASP A 43 -9.78 -10.79 -0.81
CA ASP A 43 -10.82 -10.11 -1.59
C ASP A 43 -12.22 -10.71 -1.33
N PHE A 44 -13.27 -9.90 -1.53
CA PHE A 44 -14.68 -10.32 -1.44
C PHE A 44 -15.11 -10.89 -0.09
N THR A 45 -14.53 -10.37 1.00
CA THR A 45 -14.95 -10.65 2.39
C THR A 45 -15.68 -9.45 3.00
N PHE A 46 -16.36 -9.65 4.14
CA PHE A 46 -17.31 -8.67 4.70
C PHE A 46 -16.67 -7.43 5.35
N VAL A 47 -15.41 -7.50 5.80
CA VAL A 47 -14.74 -6.40 6.53
C VAL A 47 -13.72 -5.67 5.67
N CYS A 48 -13.06 -6.35 4.73
CA CYS A 48 -12.01 -5.75 3.90
C CYS A 48 -12.43 -4.55 3.03
N PRO A 49 -13.65 -4.45 2.47
CA PRO A 49 -13.94 -3.32 1.57
C PRO A 49 -13.98 -1.99 2.32
N THR A 50 -14.35 -1.97 3.60
CA THR A 50 -14.49 -0.70 4.34
C THR A 50 -13.14 -0.03 4.58
N GLU A 51 -12.10 -0.79 4.91
CA GLU A 51 -10.75 -0.28 5.13
C GLU A 51 -10.13 0.27 3.84
N ILE A 52 -10.23 -0.50 2.74
CA ILE A 52 -9.69 -0.11 1.43
C ILE A 52 -10.38 1.17 0.93
N ILE A 53 -11.71 1.26 1.06
CA ILE A 53 -12.48 2.46 0.66
C ILE A 53 -12.06 3.67 1.50
N ALA A 54 -11.94 3.52 2.82
CA ALA A 54 -11.54 4.62 3.70
C ALA A 54 -10.17 5.19 3.34
N PHE A 55 -9.18 4.33 3.05
CA PHE A 55 -7.87 4.78 2.57
C PHE A 55 -7.94 5.46 1.19
N SER A 56 -8.80 4.96 0.30
CA SER A 56 -9.00 5.55 -1.04
C SER A 56 -9.58 6.96 -0.97
N GLU A 57 -10.63 7.17 -0.17
CA GLU A 57 -11.25 8.49 0.06
C GLU A 57 -10.25 9.50 0.66
N LYS A 58 -9.37 9.00 1.54
CA LYS A 58 -8.34 9.81 2.22
C LYS A 58 -7.03 9.90 1.45
N ALA A 59 -6.90 9.26 0.29
CA ALA A 59 -5.65 9.24 -0.48
C ALA A 59 -5.12 10.64 -0.82
N ALA A 60 -6.02 11.60 -1.07
CA ALA A 60 -5.65 12.99 -1.32
C ALA A 60 -5.03 13.68 -0.09
N GLU A 61 -5.42 13.30 1.13
CA GLU A 61 -4.83 13.81 2.37
C GLU A 61 -3.42 13.26 2.55
N PHE A 62 -3.21 11.95 2.32
CA PHE A 62 -1.89 11.34 2.36
C PHE A 62 -0.92 11.97 1.34
N ARG A 63 -1.38 12.26 0.13
CA ARG A 63 -0.58 12.95 -0.91
C ARG A 63 -0.18 14.38 -0.54
N LYS A 64 -0.86 15.04 0.39
CA LYS A 64 -0.49 16.39 0.88
C LYS A 64 0.54 16.34 2.00
N LEU A 65 0.62 15.22 2.72
CA LEU A 65 1.53 15.01 3.84
C LEU A 65 2.95 14.62 3.39
N GLY A 66 3.15 14.32 2.10
CA GLY A 66 4.41 13.84 1.52
C GLY A 66 4.74 14.50 0.20
#